data_AF-A0A4Q0SY86-F1
#
_entry.id   AF-A0A4Q0SY86-F1
#
_cell.length_a   1.000
_cell.length_b   1.000
_cell.length_c   1.000
_cell.angle_alpha   90.00
_cell.angle_beta   90.00
_cell.angle_gamma   90.00
#
_symmetry.space_group_name_H-M   'P 1'
#
loop_
_entity.id
_entity.type
_entity.pdbx_description
1 polymer ?
#
loop_
_entity_poly.entity_id
_entity_poly.type
_entity_poly.pdbx_seq_one_letter_code
_entity_poly.pdbx_strand_id
1 'polypeptide(L)'
;MANRGQSLELFFIDGTPDGMLTAEIFNWTGHVLVAPRIRLAEALKRAEASFTGIYLLLGDSDDSNLVRVYIGESDDVAARIRNHDANRDWWTQAILITSAANSLNKAHVKYLESRLVEEARRAGRMKLENANTPPKPTLSEAAQANMEQFVDYVLTILPAIRVDGFLVKTRTQAPKSATPSPVESKVSAVFSLRLANGEVNATARLENGEFVVQAGSIGRAKWIGVEHNYQKLFDELVESGVYLEDGVQRRFSKSYAFSSPSAAGAVLNGRATAGPIAWVLANNPKRTYKDWEAEELSANYPAVRV
;
A
#
# COMPACT_ATOMS: atom_id res chain seq x y z
N MET A 1 -11.26 -11.39 -8.32
CA MET A 1 -10.86 -12.17 -9.50
C MET A 1 -10.07 -13.38 -9.01
N ALA A 2 -10.14 -14.53 -9.70
CA ALA A 2 -9.36 -15.71 -9.33
C ALA A 2 -7.86 -15.37 -9.34
N ASN A 3 -7.13 -15.72 -8.27
CA ASN A 3 -5.68 -15.51 -8.16
C ASN A 3 -4.97 -16.34 -9.25
N ARG A 4 -4.71 -15.71 -10.41
CA ARG A 4 -3.86 -16.24 -11.46
C ARG A 4 -2.51 -15.56 -11.35
N GLY A 5 -1.43 -16.34 -11.42
CA GLY A 5 -0.08 -15.79 -11.46
C GLY A 5 0.08 -14.84 -12.65
N GLN A 6 0.81 -13.75 -12.44
CA GLN A 6 1.17 -12.77 -13.46
C GLN A 6 2.68 -12.57 -13.46
N SER A 7 3.27 -12.35 -14.63
CA SER A 7 4.70 -12.02 -14.76
C SER A 7 4.85 -10.51 -14.93
N LEU A 8 5.64 -9.92 -14.05
CA LEU A 8 6.06 -8.52 -14.08
C LEU A 8 7.52 -8.48 -14.50
N GLU A 9 7.83 -7.75 -15.57
CA GLU A 9 9.20 -7.46 -15.98
C GLU A 9 9.60 -6.09 -15.42
N LEU A 10 10.71 -6.06 -14.67
CA LEU A 10 11.36 -4.83 -14.23
C LEU A 10 12.71 -4.72 -14.94
N PHE A 11 12.90 -3.66 -15.71
CA PHE A 11 14.14 -3.39 -16.42
C PHE A 11 14.83 -2.17 -15.82
N PHE A 12 15.93 -2.40 -15.11
CA PHE A 12 16.75 -1.34 -14.50
C PHE A 12 17.65 -0.72 -15.57
N ILE A 13 17.24 0.41 -16.13
CA ILE A 13 17.95 1.09 -17.24
C ILE A 13 19.40 1.40 -16.84
N ASP A 14 19.61 1.77 -15.58
CA ASP A 14 20.92 2.14 -15.04
C ASP A 14 21.67 0.97 -14.38
N GLY A 15 21.07 -0.23 -14.37
CA GLY A 15 21.60 -1.39 -13.62
C GLY A 15 21.43 -1.30 -12.10
N THR A 16 20.79 -0.24 -11.58
CA THR A 16 20.57 -0.04 -10.13
C THR A 16 19.08 0.15 -9.80
N PRO A 17 18.59 -0.38 -8.66
CA PRO A 17 17.19 -0.21 -8.24
C PRO A 17 16.75 1.22 -7.98
N ASP A 18 17.67 2.11 -7.59
CA ASP A 18 17.36 3.49 -7.23
C ASP A 18 17.52 4.47 -8.43
N GLY A 19 17.82 3.93 -9.62
CA GLY A 19 17.92 4.68 -10.87
C GLY A 19 16.60 4.73 -11.65
N MET A 20 16.68 4.95 -12.94
CA MET A 20 15.54 4.77 -13.84
C MET A 20 15.24 3.29 -14.05
N LEU A 21 13.96 2.94 -14.08
CA LEU A 21 13.50 1.61 -14.45
C LEU A 21 12.22 1.67 -15.25
N THR A 22 11.97 0.64 -16.03
CA THR A 22 10.66 0.40 -16.65
C THR A 22 10.00 -0.83 -16.03
N ALA A 23 8.67 -0.83 -16.05
CA ALA A 23 7.86 -1.95 -15.59
C ALA A 23 6.75 -2.27 -16.60
N GLU A 24 6.63 -3.54 -16.96
CA GLU A 24 5.63 -4.06 -17.90
C GLU A 24 5.07 -5.41 -17.43
N ILE A 25 3.83 -5.73 -17.80
CA ILE A 25 3.20 -7.03 -17.54
C ILE A 25 3.02 -7.75 -18.87
N PHE A 26 3.33 -9.04 -18.90
CA PHE A 26 3.17 -9.85 -20.11
C PHE A 26 1.71 -9.78 -20.64
N ASN A 27 1.56 -9.50 -21.95
CA ASN A 27 0.28 -9.26 -22.64
C ASN A 27 -0.49 -8.00 -22.20
N TRP A 28 0.10 -7.10 -21.44
CA TRP A 28 -0.46 -5.77 -21.18
C TRP A 28 0.25 -4.73 -22.05
N THR A 29 -0.51 -3.77 -22.58
CA THR A 29 0.03 -2.70 -23.44
C THR A 29 0.51 -1.50 -22.65
N GLY A 30 0.35 -1.46 -21.33
CA GLY A 30 0.84 -0.36 -20.52
C GLY A 30 2.36 -0.42 -20.35
N HIS A 31 2.96 0.77 -20.27
CA HIS A 31 4.38 0.95 -20.04
C HIS A 31 4.55 1.93 -18.89
N VAL A 32 5.28 1.52 -17.85
CA VAL A 32 5.60 2.37 -16.70
C VAL A 32 7.07 2.74 -16.74
N LEU A 33 7.38 4.02 -16.66
CA LEU A 33 8.73 4.56 -16.50
C LEU A 33 8.84 5.26 -15.15
N VAL A 34 9.77 4.82 -14.32
CA VAL A 34 10.12 5.46 -13.06
C VAL A 34 11.43 6.22 -13.26
N ALA A 35 11.45 7.47 -12.79
CA ALA A 35 12.64 8.30 -12.86
C ALA A 35 12.81 9.15 -11.58
N PRO A 36 13.98 9.09 -10.92
CA PRO A 36 14.38 10.11 -9.97
C PRO A 36 14.45 11.47 -10.68
N ARG A 37 14.04 12.54 -10.00
CA ARG A 37 14.05 13.90 -10.57
C ARG A 37 15.43 14.33 -11.06
N ILE A 38 16.50 13.89 -10.40
CA ILE A 38 17.88 14.15 -10.83
C ILE A 38 18.23 13.58 -12.21
N ARG A 39 17.48 12.57 -12.70
CA ARG A 39 17.64 11.96 -14.03
C ARG A 39 16.52 12.33 -15.00
N LEU A 40 15.73 13.35 -14.68
CA LEU A 40 14.57 13.75 -15.48
C LEU A 40 14.94 14.02 -16.95
N ALA A 41 16.07 14.69 -17.19
CA ALA A 41 16.52 15.01 -18.54
C ALA A 41 16.76 13.77 -19.42
N GLU A 42 17.17 12.64 -18.83
CA GLU A 42 17.35 11.38 -19.54
C GLU A 42 16.02 10.66 -19.75
N ALA A 43 15.19 10.61 -18.71
CA ALA A 43 13.85 10.04 -18.79
C ALA A 43 12.99 10.69 -19.88
N LEU A 44 13.03 12.02 -19.99
CA LEU A 44 12.21 12.77 -20.94
C LEU A 44 12.71 12.73 -22.39
N LYS A 45 13.89 12.16 -22.66
CA LYS A 45 14.35 11.90 -24.04
C LYS A 45 13.73 10.64 -24.64
N ARG A 46 13.12 9.79 -23.82
CA ARG A 46 12.48 8.54 -24.26
C ARG A 46 11.19 8.85 -25.01
N ALA A 47 10.95 8.12 -26.10
CA ALA A 47 9.78 8.34 -26.94
C ALA A 47 8.47 8.16 -26.16
N GLU A 48 8.43 7.17 -25.27
CA GLU A 48 7.27 6.85 -24.45
C GLU A 48 6.92 7.97 -23.46
N ALA A 49 7.87 8.84 -23.11
CA ALA A 49 7.62 9.97 -22.21
C ALA A 49 6.79 11.07 -22.88
N SER A 50 6.77 11.16 -24.21
CA SER A 50 5.97 12.12 -24.97
C SER A 50 4.63 11.57 -25.43
N PHE A 51 4.24 10.38 -24.98
CA PHE A 51 2.94 9.78 -25.29
C PHE A 51 1.83 10.35 -24.42
N THR A 52 0.59 10.12 -24.87
CA THR A 52 -0.61 10.35 -24.08
C THR A 52 -0.61 9.40 -22.90
N GLY A 53 -0.73 9.93 -21.69
CA GLY A 53 -0.71 9.10 -20.49
C GLY A 53 -1.04 9.85 -19.22
N ILE A 54 -0.76 9.17 -18.12
CA ILE A 54 -0.85 9.71 -16.77
C ILE A 54 0.53 9.72 -16.13
N TYR A 55 0.70 10.55 -15.11
CA TYR A 55 1.94 10.61 -14.34
C TYR A 55 1.64 10.85 -12.86
N LEU A 56 2.55 10.34 -12.02
CA LEU A 56 2.56 10.56 -10.59
C LEU A 56 3.87 11.28 -10.24
N LEU A 57 3.77 12.38 -9.49
CA LEU A 57 4.91 13.02 -8.86
C LEU A 57 4.87 12.71 -7.37
N LEU A 58 5.96 12.17 -6.84
CA LEU A 58 6.10 11.71 -5.47
C LEU A 58 7.19 12.52 -4.78
N GLY A 59 6.98 12.79 -3.50
CA GLY A 59 7.94 13.47 -2.64
C GLY A 59 7.57 13.30 -1.18
N ASP A 60 8.49 13.69 -0.31
CA ASP A 60 8.22 13.75 1.11
C ASP A 60 7.33 14.97 1.42
N SER A 61 6.63 14.92 2.56
CA SER A 61 5.86 16.06 3.07
C SER A 61 6.60 16.66 4.25
N ASP A 62 6.76 17.99 4.27
CA ASP A 62 7.44 18.68 5.38
C ASP A 62 6.60 18.73 6.67
N ASP A 63 5.28 18.59 6.53
CA ASP A 63 4.28 18.77 7.59
C ASP A 63 3.53 17.48 7.95
N SER A 64 3.88 16.36 7.33
CA SER A 64 3.14 15.11 7.38
C SER A 64 4.09 13.92 7.27
N ASN A 65 3.75 12.80 7.91
CA ASN A 65 4.49 11.54 7.73
C ASN A 65 4.03 10.76 6.49
N LEU A 66 3.00 11.24 5.80
CA LEU A 66 2.49 10.65 4.56
C LEU A 66 3.32 11.14 3.37
N VAL A 67 3.51 10.23 2.40
CA VAL A 67 4.09 10.59 1.11
C VAL A 67 3.15 11.58 0.40
N ARG A 68 3.72 12.65 -0.12
CA ARG A 68 3.02 13.63 -0.95
C ARG A 68 2.94 13.12 -2.37
N VAL A 69 1.75 13.18 -2.96
CA VAL A 69 1.52 12.69 -4.33
C VAL A 69 0.68 13.67 -5.14
N TYR A 70 1.10 13.92 -6.37
CA TYR A 70 0.30 14.59 -7.38
C TYR A 70 0.08 13.64 -8.55
N ILE A 71 -1.17 13.48 -8.97
CA ILE A 71 -1.57 12.62 -10.08
C ILE A 71 -2.06 13.53 -11.21
N GLY A 72 -1.57 13.33 -12.43
CA GLY A 72 -1.98 14.15 -13.56
C GLY A 72 -2.09 13.35 -14.85
N GLU A 73 -2.77 13.92 -15.83
CA GLU A 73 -2.84 13.41 -17.20
C GLU A 73 -2.23 14.41 -18.20
N SER A 74 -1.77 13.91 -19.35
CA SER A 74 -1.40 14.75 -20.49
C SER A 74 -1.41 13.98 -21.81
N ASP A 75 -1.57 14.71 -22.92
CA ASP A 75 -1.34 14.22 -24.27
C ASP A 75 0.16 14.24 -24.66
N ASP A 76 0.98 14.98 -23.90
CA ASP A 76 2.45 14.96 -23.92
C ASP A 76 2.96 15.04 -22.48
N VAL A 77 3.17 13.86 -21.87
CA VAL A 77 3.58 13.75 -20.47
C VAL A 77 4.93 14.45 -20.22
N ALA A 78 5.87 14.39 -21.16
CA ALA A 78 7.17 15.03 -21.04
C ALA A 78 7.06 16.56 -20.99
N ALA A 79 6.23 17.16 -21.85
CA ALA A 79 5.97 18.60 -21.80
C ALA A 79 5.33 19.01 -20.46
N ARG A 80 4.39 18.20 -19.97
CA ARG A 80 3.71 18.49 -18.71
C ARG A 80 4.64 18.38 -17.51
N ILE A 81 5.51 17.37 -17.48
CA ILE A 81 6.49 17.18 -16.41
C ILE A 81 7.56 18.29 -16.43
N ARG A 82 8.04 18.74 -17.60
CA ARG A 82 8.92 19.92 -17.71
C ARG A 82 8.28 21.15 -17.08
N ASN A 83 6.99 21.37 -17.31
CA ASN A 83 6.27 22.46 -16.68
C ASN A 83 6.17 22.28 -15.15
N HIS A 84 5.98 21.06 -14.64
CA HIS A 84 6.00 20.80 -13.21
C HIS A 84 7.40 21.02 -12.60
N ASP A 85 8.46 20.60 -13.26
CA ASP A 85 9.83 20.79 -12.80
C ASP A 85 10.19 22.28 -12.62
N ALA A 86 9.74 23.13 -13.56
CA ALA A 86 9.97 24.57 -13.49
C ALA A 86 9.14 25.30 -12.41
N ASN A 87 8.00 24.73 -11.99
CA ASN A 87 7.02 25.41 -11.14
C ASN A 87 6.80 24.75 -9.78
N ARG A 88 7.42 23.60 -9.51
CA ARG A 88 7.27 22.83 -8.26
C ARG A 88 8.59 22.21 -7.85
N ASP A 89 8.96 22.38 -6.59
CA ASP A 89 10.23 21.97 -6.00
C ASP A 89 10.13 20.75 -5.08
N TRP A 90 8.95 20.44 -4.53
CA TRP A 90 8.78 19.41 -3.50
C TRP A 90 8.96 17.94 -3.95
N TRP A 91 8.80 17.63 -5.24
CA TRP A 91 8.80 16.25 -5.71
C TRP A 91 10.21 15.78 -6.06
N THR A 92 10.48 14.50 -5.83
CA THR A 92 11.80 13.88 -5.99
C THR A 92 11.78 12.69 -6.95
N GLN A 93 10.60 12.14 -7.25
CA GLN A 93 10.43 11.01 -8.17
C GLN A 93 9.22 11.22 -9.07
N ALA A 94 9.35 10.84 -10.34
CA ALA A 94 8.27 10.81 -11.31
C ALA A 94 8.00 9.38 -11.77
N ILE A 95 6.72 9.04 -11.94
CA ILE A 95 6.26 7.79 -12.55
C ILE A 95 5.38 8.17 -13.72
N LEU A 96 5.78 7.78 -14.92
CA LEU A 96 5.04 8.01 -16.15
C LEU A 96 4.40 6.69 -16.54
N ILE A 97 3.10 6.72 -16.84
CA ILE A 97 2.36 5.54 -17.25
C ILE A 97 1.70 5.86 -18.59
N THR A 98 2.20 5.22 -19.64
CA THR A 98 1.75 5.38 -21.01
C THR A 98 1.38 4.01 -21.59
N SER A 99 1.15 3.93 -22.89
CA SER A 99 0.90 2.65 -23.55
C SER A 99 1.74 2.46 -24.80
N ALA A 100 2.03 1.20 -25.11
CA ALA A 100 2.61 0.77 -26.35
C ALA A 100 1.80 1.32 -27.53
N ALA A 101 2.54 1.76 -28.56
CA ALA A 101 2.02 2.40 -29.76
C ALA A 101 1.14 3.65 -29.50
N ASN A 102 1.26 4.30 -28.34
CA ASN A 102 0.51 5.50 -27.96
C ASN A 102 -1.02 5.33 -28.13
N SER A 103 -1.53 4.19 -27.66
CA SER A 103 -2.93 3.78 -27.84
C SER A 103 -3.92 4.43 -26.85
N LEU A 104 -3.44 5.17 -25.85
CA LEU A 104 -4.30 5.96 -24.96
C LEU A 104 -4.73 7.27 -25.64
N ASN A 105 -5.99 7.67 -25.42
CA ASN A 105 -6.53 8.94 -25.86
C ASN A 105 -6.92 9.81 -24.66
N LYS A 106 -7.36 11.05 -24.93
CA LYS A 106 -7.73 12.01 -23.88
C LYS A 106 -8.79 11.50 -22.90
N ALA A 107 -9.81 10.80 -23.41
CA ALA A 107 -10.88 10.28 -22.57
C ALA A 107 -10.37 9.14 -21.67
N HIS A 108 -9.48 8.28 -22.18
CA HIS A 108 -8.84 7.22 -21.41
C HIS A 108 -8.02 7.81 -20.24
N VAL A 109 -7.12 8.75 -20.51
CA VAL A 109 -6.21 9.27 -19.46
C VAL A 109 -6.94 10.09 -18.40
N LYS A 110 -7.99 10.83 -18.76
CA LYS A 110 -8.87 11.49 -17.78
C LYS A 110 -9.60 10.51 -16.88
N TYR A 111 -10.05 9.37 -17.45
CA TYR A 111 -10.67 8.31 -16.67
C TYR A 111 -9.66 7.69 -15.69
N LEU A 112 -8.46 7.35 -16.17
CA LEU A 112 -7.38 6.78 -15.36
C LEU A 112 -6.94 7.72 -14.23
N GLU A 113 -6.74 9.02 -14.52
CA GLU A 113 -6.40 10.04 -13.51
C GLU A 113 -7.47 10.10 -12.40
N SER A 114 -8.74 10.21 -12.79
CA SER A 114 -9.86 10.26 -11.85
C SER A 114 -9.91 9.02 -10.97
N ARG A 115 -9.75 7.83 -11.58
CA ARG A 115 -9.71 6.56 -10.86
C ARG A 115 -8.54 6.47 -9.89
N LEU A 116 -7.32 6.82 -10.29
CA LEU A 116 -6.19 6.77 -9.37
C LEU A 116 -6.30 7.78 -8.23
N VAL A 117 -6.90 8.95 -8.46
CA VAL A 117 -7.21 9.89 -7.37
C VAL A 117 -8.21 9.27 -6.38
N GLU A 118 -9.24 8.57 -6.85
CA GLU A 118 -10.17 7.84 -5.97
C GLU A 118 -9.46 6.74 -5.17
N GLU A 119 -8.59 5.97 -5.83
CA GLU A 119 -7.82 4.89 -5.19
C GLU A 119 -6.88 5.41 -4.11
N ALA A 120 -6.16 6.51 -4.38
CA ALA A 120 -5.31 7.20 -3.42
C ALA A 120 -6.11 7.70 -2.20
N ARG A 121 -7.28 8.30 -2.41
CA ARG A 121 -8.18 8.73 -1.32
C ARG A 121 -8.73 7.55 -0.53
N ARG A 122 -9.10 6.47 -1.22
CA ARG A 122 -9.63 5.24 -0.61
C ARG A 122 -8.59 4.58 0.29
N ALA A 123 -7.32 4.58 -0.12
CA ALA A 123 -6.22 4.09 0.70
C ALA A 123 -5.97 4.99 1.91
N GLY A 124 -6.02 6.32 1.73
CA GLY A 124 -5.87 7.29 2.82
C GLY A 124 -4.46 7.33 3.42
N ARG A 125 -3.45 6.92 2.64
CA ARG A 125 -2.04 6.77 3.07
C ARG A 125 -1.08 7.72 2.36
N MET A 126 -1.61 8.68 1.63
CA MET A 126 -0.85 9.68 0.91
C MET A 126 -1.54 11.02 1.02
N LYS A 127 -0.74 12.09 1.03
CA LYS A 127 -1.23 13.45 0.95
C LYS A 127 -1.39 13.83 -0.52
N LEU A 128 -2.63 13.87 -0.99
CA LEU A 128 -2.96 14.25 -2.37
C LEU A 128 -2.88 15.76 -2.58
N GLU A 129 -2.07 16.17 -3.55
CA GLU A 129 -1.93 17.57 -3.98
C GLU A 129 -2.97 18.03 -4.99
N ASN A 130 -3.73 17.10 -5.54
CA ASN A 130 -4.85 17.42 -6.41
C ASN A 130 -5.92 18.17 -5.61
N ALA A 131 -6.12 19.46 -5.91
CA ALA A 131 -7.11 20.29 -5.22
C ALA A 131 -8.54 19.71 -5.32
N ASN A 132 -8.89 19.08 -6.45
CA ASN A 132 -10.18 18.45 -6.69
C ASN A 132 -9.99 17.08 -7.34
N THR A 133 -11.02 16.21 -7.22
CA THR A 133 -11.08 14.98 -8.04
C THR A 133 -11.44 15.39 -9.47
N PRO A 134 -10.64 14.98 -10.47
CA PRO A 134 -11.00 15.20 -11.87
C PRO A 134 -12.34 14.53 -12.21
N PRO A 135 -13.24 15.19 -12.96
CA PRO A 135 -14.49 14.59 -13.38
C PRO A 135 -14.23 13.37 -14.26
N LYS A 136 -14.96 12.28 -14.02
CA LYS A 136 -14.89 11.10 -14.88
C LYS A 136 -15.54 11.40 -16.24
N PRO A 137 -14.83 11.20 -17.35
CA PRO A 137 -15.45 11.28 -18.67
C PRO A 137 -16.41 10.12 -18.87
N THR A 138 -17.41 10.32 -19.73
CA THR A 138 -18.29 9.23 -20.19
C THR A 138 -17.53 8.37 -21.19
N LEU A 139 -17.44 7.07 -20.91
CA LEU A 139 -16.87 6.05 -21.80
C LEU A 139 -17.95 5.02 -22.17
N SER A 140 -17.74 4.29 -23.27
CA SER A 140 -18.54 3.08 -23.52
C SER A 140 -18.24 2.02 -22.46
N GLU A 141 -19.16 1.08 -22.26
CA GLU A 141 -18.97 -0.03 -21.30
C GLU A 141 -17.66 -0.81 -21.57
N ALA A 142 -17.39 -1.11 -22.84
CA ALA A 142 -16.15 -1.79 -23.23
C ALA A 142 -14.89 -0.96 -22.93
N ALA A 143 -14.91 0.35 -23.23
CA ALA A 143 -13.78 1.22 -22.93
C ALA A 143 -13.57 1.37 -21.42
N GLN A 144 -14.66 1.47 -20.65
CA GLN A 144 -14.61 1.52 -19.20
C GLN A 144 -14.00 0.23 -18.62
N ALA A 145 -14.46 -0.94 -19.04
CA ALA A 145 -13.92 -2.23 -18.60
C ALA A 145 -12.42 -2.35 -18.89
N ASN A 146 -11.97 -1.90 -20.06
CA ASN A 146 -10.54 -1.88 -20.40
C ASN A 146 -9.74 -0.92 -19.49
N MET A 147 -10.28 0.25 -19.17
CA MET A 147 -9.62 1.20 -18.27
C MET A 147 -9.59 0.72 -16.81
N GLU A 148 -10.63 0.02 -16.36
CA GLU A 148 -10.62 -0.63 -15.04
C GLU A 148 -9.52 -1.69 -14.96
N GLN A 149 -9.40 -2.55 -15.98
CA GLN A 149 -8.32 -3.52 -16.04
C GLN A 149 -6.93 -2.85 -16.10
N PHE A 150 -6.82 -1.73 -16.81
CA PHE A 150 -5.58 -0.94 -16.84
C PHE A 150 -5.23 -0.40 -15.44
N VAL A 151 -6.21 0.10 -14.69
CA VAL A 151 -6.01 0.53 -13.29
C VAL A 151 -5.56 -0.64 -12.42
N ASP A 152 -6.16 -1.82 -12.56
CA ASP A 152 -5.77 -3.01 -11.79
C ASP A 152 -4.29 -3.39 -12.03
N TYR A 153 -3.82 -3.31 -13.28
CA TYR A 153 -2.40 -3.52 -13.60
C TYR A 153 -1.49 -2.44 -12.99
N VAL A 154 -1.87 -1.16 -13.11
CA VAL A 154 -1.11 -0.07 -12.48
C VAL A 154 -1.00 -0.28 -10.97
N LEU A 155 -2.12 -0.58 -10.30
CA LEU A 155 -2.15 -0.82 -8.84
C LEU A 155 -1.36 -2.08 -8.44
N THR A 156 -1.18 -3.04 -9.35
CA THR A 156 -0.32 -4.22 -9.15
C THR A 156 1.17 -3.87 -9.27
N ILE A 157 1.52 -2.96 -10.20
CA ILE A 157 2.91 -2.55 -10.44
C ILE A 157 3.42 -1.60 -9.35
N LEU A 158 2.60 -0.64 -8.91
CA LEU A 158 3.02 0.42 -7.99
C LEU A 158 3.74 -0.11 -6.72
N PRO A 159 3.24 -1.13 -5.99
CA PRO A 159 3.96 -1.70 -4.85
C PRO A 159 5.29 -2.35 -5.22
N ALA A 160 5.38 -3.01 -6.39
CA ALA A 160 6.62 -3.64 -6.85
C ALA A 160 7.74 -2.63 -7.13
N ILE A 161 7.37 -1.39 -7.47
CA ILE A 161 8.28 -0.26 -7.64
C ILE A 161 8.31 0.66 -6.39
N ARG A 162 7.94 0.12 -5.22
CA ARG A 162 7.98 0.77 -3.89
C ARG A 162 7.03 1.96 -3.70
N VAL A 163 5.91 2.00 -4.43
CA VAL A 163 4.82 2.94 -4.23
C VAL A 163 3.64 2.26 -3.56
N ASP A 164 3.74 2.11 -2.24
CA ASP A 164 2.77 1.38 -1.42
C ASP A 164 1.54 2.20 -1.01
N GLY A 165 1.54 3.52 -1.26
CA GLY A 165 0.51 4.44 -0.76
C GLY A 165 -0.91 4.19 -1.29
N PHE A 166 -1.06 3.39 -2.34
CA PHE A 166 -2.36 2.96 -2.89
C PHE A 166 -2.91 1.69 -2.24
N LEU A 167 -2.12 1.00 -1.40
CA LEU A 167 -2.55 -0.23 -0.74
C LEU A 167 -3.53 0.07 0.39
N VAL A 168 -4.77 -0.41 0.24
CA VAL A 168 -5.78 -0.37 1.30
C VAL A 168 -5.46 -1.42 2.36
N LYS A 169 -4.88 -0.98 3.49
CA LYS A 169 -4.58 -1.86 4.62
C LYS A 169 -5.68 -1.92 5.69
N THR A 170 -6.69 -1.06 5.59
CA THR A 170 -7.85 -1.12 6.47
C THR A 170 -8.85 -2.18 6.01
N ARG A 171 -9.38 -2.98 6.93
CA ARG A 171 -10.47 -3.93 6.67
C ARG A 171 -11.75 -3.39 7.31
N THR A 172 -12.78 -3.16 6.50
CA THR A 172 -14.13 -2.91 7.02
C THR A 172 -14.64 -4.24 7.58
N GLN A 173 -15.16 -4.25 8.81
CA GLN A 173 -15.80 -5.45 9.34
C GLN A 173 -16.99 -5.77 8.42
N ALA A 174 -16.96 -6.95 7.78
CA ALA A 174 -18.14 -7.44 7.10
C ALA A 174 -19.28 -7.58 8.12
N PRO A 175 -20.54 -7.23 7.77
CA PRO A 175 -21.67 -7.55 8.63
C PRO A 175 -21.64 -9.05 8.92
N LYS A 176 -21.83 -9.43 10.19
CA LYS A 176 -21.97 -10.82 10.63
C LYS A 176 -23.26 -11.41 10.06
N SER A 177 -23.32 -11.63 8.76
CA SER A 177 -24.38 -12.38 8.11
C SER A 177 -23.88 -13.79 7.89
N ALA A 178 -24.51 -14.71 8.61
CA ALA A 178 -24.22 -16.12 8.64
C ALA A 178 -24.47 -16.78 7.28
N THR A 179 -23.47 -17.47 6.74
CA THR A 179 -23.56 -18.86 6.27
C THR A 179 -22.12 -19.40 6.15
N PRO A 180 -21.70 -20.44 6.89
CA PRO A 180 -20.41 -21.06 6.62
C PRO A 180 -20.52 -21.84 5.30
N SER A 181 -19.90 -21.34 4.23
CA SER A 181 -19.62 -22.17 3.07
C SER A 181 -18.63 -23.28 3.48
N PRO A 182 -18.84 -24.54 3.09
CA PRO A 182 -17.93 -25.63 3.39
C PRO A 182 -16.77 -25.60 2.40
N VAL A 183 -15.88 -24.62 2.55
CA VAL A 183 -14.57 -24.62 1.89
C VAL A 183 -13.56 -24.33 2.98
N GLU A 184 -12.96 -25.42 3.52
CA GLU A 184 -11.86 -25.46 4.49
C GLU A 184 -11.52 -24.13 5.19
N SER A 185 -12.37 -23.72 6.12
CA SER A 185 -12.05 -22.66 7.07
C SER A 185 -10.99 -23.20 8.04
N LYS A 186 -9.70 -23.12 7.69
CA LYS A 186 -8.65 -23.15 8.71
C LYS A 186 -9.03 -22.11 9.76
N VAL A 187 -9.26 -22.56 11.00
CA VAL A 187 -9.57 -21.66 12.13
C VAL A 187 -8.44 -20.63 12.21
N SER A 188 -8.71 -19.39 11.82
CA SER A 188 -7.68 -18.36 11.85
C SER A 188 -7.29 -18.10 13.30
N ALA A 189 -6.03 -18.40 13.63
CA ALA A 189 -5.52 -18.22 14.98
C ALA A 189 -5.72 -16.75 15.41
N VAL A 190 -6.28 -16.58 16.62
CA VAL A 190 -6.48 -15.25 17.22
C VAL A 190 -5.37 -15.03 18.24
N PHE A 191 -4.67 -13.93 18.10
CA PHE A 191 -3.61 -13.50 19.00
C PHE A 191 -4.06 -12.32 19.83
N SER A 192 -3.46 -12.17 21.00
CA SER A 192 -3.67 -11.06 21.91
C SER A 192 -2.34 -10.46 22.35
N LEU A 193 -2.35 -9.14 22.55
CA LEU A 193 -1.25 -8.38 23.13
C LEU A 193 -1.81 -7.54 24.27
N ARG A 194 -1.25 -7.70 25.46
CA ARG A 194 -1.70 -7.01 26.67
C ARG A 194 -0.52 -6.55 27.51
N LEU A 195 -0.59 -5.32 28.03
CA LEU A 195 0.28 -4.87 29.12
C LEU A 195 -0.46 -4.97 30.44
N ALA A 196 0.24 -5.36 31.51
CA ALA A 196 -0.35 -5.59 32.83
C ALA A 196 -1.05 -4.34 33.42
N ASN A 197 -0.56 -3.15 33.07
CA ASN A 197 -1.12 -1.87 33.48
C ASN A 197 -2.34 -1.43 32.64
N GLY A 198 -2.79 -2.26 31.68
CA GLY A 198 -3.96 -1.98 30.86
C GLY A 198 -3.75 -0.96 29.75
N GLU A 199 -2.55 -0.38 29.58
CA GLU A 199 -2.24 0.60 28.53
C GLU A 199 -2.37 0.04 27.11
N VAL A 200 -2.30 -1.29 26.98
CA VAL A 200 -2.44 -2.01 25.71
C VAL A 200 -3.33 -3.20 25.93
N ASN A 201 -4.33 -3.35 25.06
CA ASN A 201 -5.19 -4.53 24.95
C ASN A 201 -5.70 -4.64 23.51
N ALA A 202 -5.08 -5.53 22.75
CA ALA A 202 -5.35 -5.70 21.34
C ALA A 202 -5.58 -7.16 20.99
N THR A 203 -6.36 -7.38 19.93
CA THR A 203 -6.49 -8.69 19.31
C THR A 203 -6.14 -8.62 17.84
N ALA A 204 -5.55 -9.68 17.31
CA ALA A 204 -5.16 -9.79 15.92
C ALA A 204 -5.45 -11.17 15.36
N ARG A 205 -5.57 -11.28 14.03
CA ARG A 205 -5.75 -12.53 13.30
C ARG A 205 -4.74 -12.62 12.16
N LEU A 206 -4.29 -13.83 11.85
CA LEU A 206 -3.53 -14.06 10.64
C LEU A 206 -4.50 -14.38 9.49
N GLU A 207 -4.55 -13.50 8.49
CA GLU A 207 -5.46 -13.61 7.35
C GLU A 207 -4.67 -13.38 6.05
N ASN A 208 -4.65 -14.37 5.15
CA ASN A 208 -3.94 -14.29 3.86
C ASN A 208 -2.47 -13.84 3.96
N GLY A 209 -1.76 -14.25 5.02
CA GLY A 209 -0.36 -13.87 5.25
C GLY A 209 -0.18 -12.48 5.88
N GLU A 210 -1.27 -11.75 6.17
CA GLU A 210 -1.23 -10.47 6.86
C GLU A 210 -1.61 -10.61 8.33
N PHE A 211 -0.99 -9.81 9.19
CA PHE A 211 -1.30 -9.77 10.62
C PHE A 211 -2.30 -8.65 10.90
N VAL A 212 -3.59 -9.00 10.97
CA VAL A 212 -4.70 -8.04 11.03
C VAL A 212 -5.09 -7.73 12.46
N VAL A 213 -4.68 -6.56 12.96
CA VAL A 213 -5.15 -6.02 14.24
C VAL A 213 -6.60 -5.61 14.09
N GLN A 214 -7.44 -6.02 15.04
CA GLN A 214 -8.88 -5.82 14.97
C GLN A 214 -9.29 -4.41 15.40
N ALA A 215 -10.32 -3.86 14.76
CA ALA A 215 -10.95 -2.61 15.19
C ALA A 215 -11.33 -2.68 16.68
N GLY A 216 -11.20 -1.56 17.37
CA GLY A 216 -11.41 -1.47 18.81
C GLY A 216 -10.20 -1.88 19.65
N SER A 217 -9.15 -2.46 19.08
CA SER A 217 -7.88 -2.71 19.77
C SER A 217 -7.28 -1.40 20.29
N ILE A 218 -6.80 -1.42 21.53
CA ILE A 218 -6.24 -0.25 22.23
C ILE A 218 -4.74 -0.41 22.48
N GLY A 219 -4.04 0.71 22.45
CA GLY A 219 -2.62 0.79 22.78
C GLY A 219 -2.22 2.19 23.25
N ARG A 220 -0.91 2.44 23.33
CA ARG A 220 -0.37 3.69 23.87
C ARG A 220 -0.79 4.92 23.08
N ALA A 221 -1.00 6.03 23.79
CA ALA A 221 -1.32 7.31 23.19
C ALA A 221 -0.16 7.94 22.39
N LYS A 222 1.09 7.62 22.74
CA LYS A 222 2.31 8.21 22.14
C LYS A 222 3.38 7.16 21.93
N TRP A 223 4.27 7.43 20.98
CA TRP A 223 5.56 6.76 20.88
C TRP A 223 6.46 7.17 22.05
N ILE A 224 6.99 6.19 22.77
CA ILE A 224 7.87 6.35 23.94
C ILE A 224 9.23 5.63 23.76
N GLY A 225 9.40 4.93 22.64
CA GLY A 225 10.63 4.23 22.31
C GLY A 225 11.69 5.17 21.75
N VAL A 226 12.88 4.61 21.49
CA VAL A 226 13.88 5.26 20.63
C VAL A 226 13.34 5.41 19.21
N GLU A 227 13.90 6.34 18.45
CA GLU A 227 13.55 6.54 17.05
C GLU A 227 13.73 5.24 16.26
N HIS A 228 12.71 4.89 15.49
CA HIS A 228 12.66 3.63 14.74
C HIS A 228 11.74 3.80 13.53
N ASN A 229 11.91 3.01 12.47
CA ASN A 229 11.01 3.00 11.32
C ASN A 229 9.53 2.71 11.67
N TYR A 230 9.26 2.12 12.84
CA TYR A 230 7.90 1.87 13.31
C TYR A 230 7.24 3.09 13.94
N GLN A 231 8.03 4.10 14.34
CA GLN A 231 7.51 5.40 14.75
C GLN A 231 6.83 6.09 13.57
N LYS A 232 7.45 6.10 12.39
CA LYS A 232 6.84 6.63 11.16
C LYS A 232 5.50 5.97 10.86
N LEU A 233 5.42 4.63 10.99
CA LEU A 233 4.16 3.90 10.83
C LEU A 233 3.13 4.26 11.91
N PHE A 234 3.55 4.44 13.17
CA PHE A 234 2.66 4.90 14.24
C PHE A 234 2.07 6.28 13.88
N ASP A 235 2.91 7.23 13.49
CA ASP A 235 2.51 8.59 13.18
C ASP A 235 1.62 8.64 11.93
N GLU A 236 1.94 7.87 10.88
CA GLU A 236 1.09 7.67 9.71
C GLU A 236 -0.31 7.17 10.08
N LEU A 237 -0.43 6.19 10.98
CA LEU A 237 -1.73 5.64 11.40
C LEU A 237 -2.54 6.62 12.24
N VAL A 238 -1.86 7.43 13.04
CA VAL A 238 -2.48 8.54 13.77
C VAL A 238 -3.00 9.59 12.81
N GLU A 239 -2.16 10.04 11.89
CA GLU A 239 -2.47 11.10 10.94
C GLU A 239 -3.58 10.70 9.96
N SER A 240 -3.58 9.44 9.49
CA SER A 240 -4.64 8.89 8.62
C SER A 240 -5.97 8.62 9.34
N GLY A 241 -6.05 8.82 10.66
CA GLY A 241 -7.27 8.59 11.45
C GLY A 241 -7.63 7.11 11.65
N VAL A 242 -6.68 6.20 11.36
CA VAL A 242 -6.84 4.77 11.65
C VAL A 242 -6.65 4.50 13.14
N TYR A 243 -5.74 5.25 13.80
CA TYR A 243 -5.40 5.09 15.20
C TYR A 243 -5.76 6.34 16.03
N LEU A 244 -7.03 6.41 16.40
CA LEU A 244 -7.67 7.59 16.99
C LEU A 244 -7.32 7.74 18.47
N GLU A 245 -7.32 8.99 18.95
CA GLU A 245 -7.24 9.29 20.37
C GLU A 245 -8.45 8.74 21.13
N ASP A 246 -8.21 8.13 22.28
CA ASP A 246 -9.23 7.59 23.17
C ASP A 246 -8.79 7.79 24.63
N GLY A 247 -8.99 9.02 25.13
CA GLY A 247 -8.56 9.44 26.46
C GLY A 247 -7.04 9.41 26.61
N VAL A 248 -6.53 8.52 27.48
CA VAL A 248 -5.08 8.34 27.73
C VAL A 248 -4.45 7.28 26.83
N GLN A 249 -5.22 6.72 25.90
CA GLN A 249 -4.83 5.66 24.98
C GLN A 249 -5.17 6.06 23.55
N ARG A 250 -4.86 5.17 22.60
CA ARG A 250 -5.36 5.23 21.24
C ARG A 250 -6.08 3.94 20.87
N ARG A 251 -7.06 4.05 19.98
CA ARG A 251 -7.92 2.95 19.53
C ARG A 251 -7.93 2.85 18.01
N PHE A 252 -7.83 1.62 17.50
CA PHE A 252 -8.03 1.34 16.09
C PHE A 252 -9.50 1.57 15.69
N SER A 253 -9.76 2.51 14.78
CA SER A 253 -11.10 2.81 14.27
C SER A 253 -11.62 1.73 13.30
N LYS A 254 -10.70 1.09 12.57
CA LYS A 254 -10.92 -0.02 11.66
C LYS A 254 -9.88 -1.11 11.90
N SER A 255 -10.16 -2.33 11.47
CA SER A 255 -9.14 -3.38 11.48
C SER A 255 -8.03 -2.99 10.50
N TYR A 256 -6.78 -3.29 10.84
CA TYR A 256 -5.62 -2.89 10.04
C TYR A 256 -4.64 -4.05 9.83
N ALA A 257 -4.29 -4.29 8.58
CA ALA A 257 -3.35 -5.32 8.15
C ALA A 257 -1.90 -4.82 8.27
N PHE A 258 -1.16 -5.41 9.20
CA PHE A 258 0.27 -5.17 9.37
C PHE A 258 1.09 -6.17 8.56
N SER A 259 2.26 -5.73 8.10
CA SER A 259 3.23 -6.58 7.40
C SER A 259 3.90 -7.62 8.31
N SER A 260 3.82 -7.46 9.63
CA SER A 260 4.37 -8.41 10.60
C SER A 260 3.78 -8.24 12.01
N PRO A 261 3.87 -9.27 12.87
CA PRO A 261 3.54 -9.16 14.29
C PRO A 261 4.37 -8.10 15.02
N SER A 262 5.63 -7.89 14.61
CA SER A 262 6.53 -6.88 15.20
C SER A 262 6.07 -5.46 14.90
N ALA A 263 5.68 -5.17 13.66
CA ALA A 263 5.12 -3.86 13.30
C ALA A 263 3.83 -3.58 14.08
N ALA A 264 2.91 -4.56 14.14
CA ALA A 264 1.67 -4.44 14.91
C ALA A 264 1.94 -4.20 16.40
N GLY A 265 2.82 -5.00 16.99
CA GLY A 265 3.19 -4.87 18.40
C GLY A 265 3.89 -3.55 18.71
N ALA A 266 4.73 -3.06 17.79
CA ALA A 266 5.46 -1.82 17.98
C ALA A 266 4.55 -0.59 18.00
N VAL A 267 3.58 -0.54 17.09
CA VAL A 267 2.56 0.52 17.06
C VAL A 267 1.74 0.52 18.35
N LEU A 268 1.23 -0.64 18.76
CA LEU A 268 0.40 -0.74 19.98
C LEU A 268 1.17 -0.41 21.27
N ASN A 269 2.41 -0.90 21.39
CA ASN A 269 3.25 -0.64 22.56
C ASN A 269 3.93 0.74 22.54
N GLY A 270 3.83 1.50 21.45
CA GLY A 270 4.52 2.79 21.27
C GLY A 270 6.05 2.68 21.33
N ARG A 271 6.63 1.52 20.99
CA ARG A 271 8.08 1.28 20.98
C ARG A 271 8.41 0.02 20.21
N ALA A 272 9.66 -0.13 19.76
CA ALA A 272 10.13 -1.38 19.16
C ALA A 272 9.75 -2.60 20.03
N THR A 273 9.15 -3.61 19.39
CA THR A 273 8.59 -4.78 20.06
C THR A 273 8.95 -6.04 19.30
N ALA A 274 9.47 -7.05 20.00
CA ALA A 274 9.68 -8.39 19.46
C ALA A 274 8.33 -9.12 19.32
N GLY A 275 7.63 -8.88 18.21
CA GLY A 275 6.29 -9.40 17.95
C GLY A 275 6.13 -10.91 18.17
N PRO A 276 7.03 -11.78 17.67
CA PRO A 276 6.89 -13.23 17.81
C PRO A 276 6.78 -13.71 19.26
N ILE A 277 7.33 -12.96 20.23
CA ILE A 277 7.29 -13.30 21.65
C ILE A 277 6.19 -12.53 22.37
N ALA A 278 5.92 -11.29 21.95
CA ALA A 278 4.96 -10.40 22.61
C ALA A 278 3.50 -10.81 22.36
N TRP A 279 3.18 -11.31 21.17
CA TRP A 279 1.84 -11.80 20.84
C TRP A 279 1.67 -13.23 21.33
N VAL A 280 0.55 -13.49 22.01
CA VAL A 280 0.19 -14.82 22.53
C VAL A 280 -1.17 -15.26 22.02
N LEU A 281 -1.42 -16.56 21.95
CA LEU A 281 -2.73 -17.08 21.55
C LEU A 281 -3.82 -16.62 22.53
N ALA A 282 -4.93 -16.10 21.99
CA ALA A 282 -6.02 -15.58 22.80
C ALA A 282 -6.68 -16.66 23.69
N ASN A 283 -6.64 -17.93 23.26
CA ASN A 283 -7.12 -19.08 24.03
C ASN A 283 -6.04 -19.71 24.94
N ASN A 284 -4.76 -19.36 24.77
CA ASN A 284 -3.67 -19.87 25.59
C ASN A 284 -2.55 -18.82 25.71
N PRO A 285 -2.60 -17.95 26.74
CA PRO A 285 -1.62 -16.88 26.93
C PRO A 285 -0.19 -17.34 27.21
N LYS A 286 0.03 -18.64 27.52
CA LYS A 286 1.38 -19.19 27.72
C LYS A 286 2.09 -19.51 26.40
N ARG A 287 1.36 -19.45 25.28
CA ARG A 287 1.85 -19.84 23.96
C ARG A 287 1.99 -18.62 23.08
N THR A 288 3.22 -18.35 22.68
CA THR A 288 3.55 -17.18 21.85
C THR A 288 3.23 -17.42 20.38
N TYR A 289 3.22 -16.35 19.59
CA TYR A 289 3.14 -16.44 18.13
C TYR A 289 4.27 -17.31 17.56
N LYS A 290 5.49 -17.16 18.09
CA LYS A 290 6.66 -17.97 17.69
C LYS A 290 6.43 -19.45 17.91
N ASP A 291 5.89 -19.83 19.08
CA ASP A 291 5.61 -21.24 19.40
C ASP A 291 4.53 -21.80 18.45
N TRP A 292 3.45 -21.02 18.23
CA TRP A 292 2.39 -21.40 17.31
C TRP A 292 2.89 -21.56 15.87
N GLU A 293 3.73 -20.64 15.38
CA GLU A 293 4.29 -20.70 14.02
C GLU A 293 5.21 -21.91 13.83
N ALA A 294 6.06 -22.22 14.82
CA ALA A 294 6.92 -23.40 14.79
C ALA A 294 6.11 -24.70 14.74
N GLU A 295 4.99 -24.75 15.46
CA GLU A 295 4.10 -25.91 15.44
C GLU A 295 3.37 -26.06 14.12
N GLU A 296 2.81 -24.98 13.55
CA GLU A 296 2.20 -25.00 12.22
C GLU A 296 3.20 -25.46 11.15
N LEU A 297 4.45 -25.00 11.23
CA LEU A 297 5.51 -25.44 10.33
C LEU A 297 5.80 -26.94 10.51
N SER A 298 5.93 -27.40 11.75
CA SER A 298 6.20 -28.82 12.04
C SER A 298 5.05 -29.76 11.64
N ALA A 299 3.80 -29.29 11.75
CA ALA A 299 2.61 -30.03 11.35
C ALA A 299 2.50 -30.16 9.82
N ASN A 300 2.88 -29.10 9.09
CA ASN A 300 2.87 -29.10 7.63
C ASN A 300 4.11 -29.76 7.01
N TYR A 301 5.22 -29.86 7.76
CA TYR A 301 6.47 -30.50 7.35
C TYR A 301 6.97 -31.44 8.46
N PRO A 302 6.29 -32.59 8.67
CA PRO A 302 6.76 -33.58 9.63
C PRO A 302 8.15 -34.07 9.21
N ALA A 303 9.09 -34.12 10.17
CA ALA A 303 10.44 -34.60 9.91
C ALA A 303 10.37 -35.97 9.24
N VAL A 304 11.00 -36.11 8.07
CA VAL A 304 11.16 -37.38 7.39
C VAL A 304 11.99 -38.26 8.32
N ARG A 305 11.37 -39.31 8.88
CA ARG A 305 12.10 -40.32 9.64
C ARG A 305 13.04 -41.02 8.67
N VAL A 306 14.35 -40.78 8.84
CA VAL A 306 15.43 -41.57 8.22
C VAL A 306 15.53 -42.91 8.94
#